data_AF-A0A4Q3S370-F1
#
_entry.id   AF-A0A4Q3S370-F1
#
_cell.length_a   1.000
_cell.length_b   1.000
_cell.length_c   1.000
_cell.angle_alpha   90.00
_cell.angle_beta   90.00
_cell.angle_gamma   90.00
#
_symmetry.space_group_name_H-M   'P 1'
#
loop_
_entity.id
_entity.type
_entity.pdbx_description
1 polymer ?
#
loop_
_entity_poly.entity_id
_entity_poly.type
_entity_poly.pdbx_seq_one_letter_code
_entity_poly.pdbx_strand_id
1 'polypeptide(L)'
;MGGRRSGPGRAAGRRRRGGGGLRPAGRPDPPGLRLRAVRKVRPDHPRGGHGLPAPLGAEPLRRRRRRPDAGKVDGGDPGGGGGLVQTKLDAPFGTLDANEQKFVATIREHGWFSTHILEEDGLPGFSFTTGFWLEQRFPEIILFSIPRHDRHEILWDLYRDILDGDLPPIGAPAPLLGQHPGVLMPVARKNYAEHLGWCMWFYQGEDFPCLQLFWPDRWGRFPWEEGCDPEVVELQPNLTDTPWR
;
A
#
# COMPACT_ATOMS: atom_id res chain seq x y z
N MET A 1 -17.65 0.35 -77.13
CA MET A 1 -17.22 1.44 -78.05
C MET A 1 -17.65 2.75 -77.40
N GLY A 2 -16.80 3.50 -76.70
CA GLY A 2 -15.76 4.36 -77.27
C GLY A 2 -16.43 5.52 -78.00
N GLY A 3 -16.36 6.79 -77.61
CA GLY A 3 -15.63 7.55 -76.60
C GLY A 3 -15.89 9.05 -76.88
N ARG A 4 -15.23 9.96 -76.16
CA ARG A 4 -14.64 11.26 -76.60
C ARG A 4 -14.35 12.13 -75.37
N ARG A 5 -13.07 12.42 -75.09
CA ARG A 5 -12.28 13.63 -75.47
C ARG A 5 -12.68 14.85 -74.63
N SER A 6 -11.83 15.74 -74.15
CA SER A 6 -10.38 15.96 -74.14
C SER A 6 -10.20 17.28 -73.35
N GLY A 7 -9.09 17.50 -72.65
CA GLY A 7 -8.64 18.88 -72.39
C GLY A 7 -7.71 19.05 -71.19
N PRO A 8 -6.73 19.97 -71.24
CA PRO A 8 -5.37 19.71 -70.71
C PRO A 8 -4.92 20.70 -69.61
N GLY A 9 -3.78 20.41 -68.97
CA GLY A 9 -3.09 21.37 -68.10
C GLY A 9 -1.78 20.86 -67.47
N ARG A 10 -0.65 21.28 -68.06
CA ARG A 10 0.77 21.20 -67.59
C ARG A 10 0.94 21.93 -66.23
N ALA A 11 1.98 21.81 -65.40
CA ALA A 11 3.22 21.03 -65.30
C ALA A 11 3.88 21.30 -63.92
N ALA A 12 4.92 20.50 -63.62
CA ALA A 12 6.12 20.81 -62.83
C ALA A 12 6.05 20.80 -61.28
N GLY A 13 7.03 20.10 -60.66
CA GLY A 13 7.37 20.35 -59.25
C GLY A 13 8.07 19.23 -58.48
N ARG A 14 9.33 18.95 -58.81
CA ARG A 14 10.44 18.39 -57.97
C ARG A 14 10.14 17.63 -56.65
N ARG A 15 10.62 16.38 -56.64
CA ARG A 15 11.54 15.71 -55.68
C ARG A 15 11.44 16.07 -54.18
N ARG A 16 11.34 15.03 -53.34
CA ARG A 16 12.34 14.72 -52.27
C ARG A 16 12.18 13.29 -51.75
N ARG A 17 13.34 12.66 -51.50
CA ARG A 17 13.54 11.38 -50.81
C ARG A 17 13.14 11.51 -49.34
N GLY A 18 12.40 10.54 -48.80
CA GLY A 18 12.24 10.32 -47.36
C GLY A 18 12.95 9.02 -46.99
N GLY A 19 14.08 9.14 -46.28
CA GLY A 19 14.84 8.04 -45.74
C GLY A 19 14.14 7.40 -44.54
N GLY A 20 14.47 6.14 -44.30
CA GLY A 20 13.97 5.34 -43.19
C GLY A 20 14.38 5.93 -41.84
N GLY A 21 13.40 5.99 -40.94
CA GLY A 21 13.58 6.01 -39.50
C GLY A 21 12.69 4.92 -38.93
N LEU A 22 13.30 3.80 -38.52
CA LEU A 22 12.65 2.78 -37.70
C LEU A 22 12.10 3.47 -36.45
N ARG A 23 10.78 3.45 -36.29
CA ARG A 23 10.11 3.90 -35.07
C ARG A 23 10.57 2.98 -33.93
N PRO A 24 10.97 3.51 -32.76
CA PRO A 24 11.23 2.66 -31.61
C PRO A 24 9.93 1.93 -31.26
N ALA A 25 10.06 0.64 -30.96
CA ALA A 25 8.98 -0.22 -30.48
C ALA A 25 8.26 0.48 -29.32
N GLY A 26 6.93 0.56 -29.41
CA GLY A 26 6.09 1.09 -28.34
C GLY A 26 6.38 0.35 -27.03
N ARG A 27 6.39 1.09 -25.92
CA ARG A 27 6.43 0.50 -24.58
C ARG A 27 5.32 -0.55 -24.47
N PRO A 28 5.58 -1.72 -23.86
CA PRO A 28 4.50 -2.58 -23.42
C PRO A 28 3.62 -1.79 -22.45
N ASP A 29 2.31 -1.85 -22.66
CA ASP A 29 1.33 -1.33 -21.70
C ASP A 29 1.58 -2.00 -20.34
N PRO A 30 1.49 -1.27 -19.21
CA PRO A 30 1.42 -1.92 -17.90
C PRO A 30 0.26 -2.94 -17.93
N PRO A 31 0.39 -4.09 -17.23
CA PRO A 31 -0.62 -5.13 -17.29
C PRO A 31 -1.98 -4.54 -16.94
N GLY A 32 -2.84 -4.48 -17.96
CA GLY A 32 -4.24 -4.15 -17.80
C GLY A 32 -4.87 -5.25 -16.97
N LEU A 33 -4.85 -5.10 -15.64
CA LEU A 33 -5.92 -5.65 -14.84
C LEU A 33 -7.20 -5.15 -15.49
N ARG A 34 -7.98 -6.08 -16.07
CA ARG A 34 -9.40 -5.85 -16.32
C ARG A 34 -10.07 -5.72 -14.95
N LEU A 35 -9.82 -4.59 -14.29
CA LEU A 35 -10.64 -4.09 -13.19
C LEU A 35 -12.00 -3.85 -13.81
N ARG A 36 -12.95 -4.75 -13.51
CA ARG A 36 -14.36 -4.36 -13.57
C ARG A 36 -14.46 -3.14 -12.66
N ALA A 37 -14.69 -2.00 -13.30
CA ALA A 37 -14.90 -0.67 -12.75
C ALA A 37 -14.69 -0.51 -11.23
N VAL A 38 -13.46 -0.28 -10.79
CA VAL A 38 -13.22 0.32 -9.47
C VAL A 38 -13.81 1.72 -9.49
N ARG A 39 -15.02 1.84 -8.94
CA ARG A 39 -15.69 3.13 -8.75
C ARG A 39 -15.28 3.72 -7.40
N LYS A 40 -14.54 4.82 -7.49
CA LYS A 40 -14.22 5.82 -6.44
C LYS A 40 -13.46 5.30 -5.21
N VAL A 41 -12.13 5.37 -5.32
CA VAL A 41 -11.27 5.73 -4.19
C VAL A 41 -11.75 7.09 -3.65
N ARG A 42 -12.29 7.13 -2.43
CA ARG A 42 -12.57 8.40 -1.74
C ARG A 42 -11.41 8.69 -0.79
N PRO A 43 -10.66 9.78 -0.97
CA PRO A 43 -9.70 10.17 0.01
C PRO A 43 -10.40 10.87 1.17
N ASP A 44 -10.11 10.44 2.40
CA ASP A 44 -10.68 11.04 3.60
C ASP A 44 -9.91 12.30 4.04
N HIS A 45 -10.66 13.30 4.51
CA HIS A 45 -10.18 14.49 5.19
C HIS A 45 -11.01 14.67 6.47
N PRO A 46 -10.41 14.95 7.63
CA PRO A 46 -11.14 15.07 8.88
C PRO A 46 -11.90 16.40 8.95
N ARG A 47 -13.14 16.35 9.46
CA ARG A 47 -13.79 17.52 10.08
C ARG A 47 -13.83 17.29 11.60
N GLY A 48 -12.89 17.92 12.29
CA GLY A 48 -12.95 18.27 13.72
C GLY A 48 -12.78 17.12 14.73
N GLY A 49 -11.93 17.34 15.73
CA GLY A 49 -12.34 16.95 17.08
C GLY A 49 -11.31 16.49 18.10
N HIS A 50 -10.12 16.02 17.75
CA HIS A 50 -9.06 15.71 18.74
C HIS A 50 -7.70 16.05 18.13
N GLY A 51 -6.85 16.73 18.90
CA GLY A 51 -5.61 17.34 18.42
C GLY A 51 -4.69 16.29 17.78
N LEU A 52 -4.64 16.31 16.44
CA LEU A 52 -3.62 15.59 15.68
C LEU A 52 -2.24 16.00 16.22
N PRO A 53 -1.31 15.05 16.46
CA PRO A 53 0.06 15.42 16.77
C PRO A 53 0.61 16.32 15.65
N ALA A 54 1.47 17.28 16.03
CA ALA A 54 2.07 18.19 15.06
C ALA A 54 2.74 17.38 13.93
N PRO A 55 2.62 17.82 12.66
CA PRO A 55 3.30 17.15 11.55
C PRO A 55 4.77 16.97 11.92
N LEU A 56 5.30 15.75 11.74
CA LEU A 56 6.73 15.51 11.81
C LEU A 56 7.34 16.46 10.77
N GLY A 57 8.01 17.52 11.25
CA GLY A 57 8.39 18.66 10.43
C GLY A 57 9.09 18.22 9.15
N ALA A 58 8.83 18.94 8.05
CA ALA A 58 9.33 18.73 6.70
C ALA A 58 10.86 18.91 6.56
N GLU A 59 11.65 18.22 7.39
CA GLU A 59 13.05 18.00 7.11
C GLU A 59 13.16 16.95 6.00
N PRO A 60 14.02 17.18 4.99
CA PRO A 60 14.28 16.17 3.98
C PRO A 60 14.65 14.84 4.65
N LEU A 61 14.07 13.72 4.21
CA LEU A 61 14.35 12.33 4.64
C LEU A 61 15.83 11.89 4.49
N ARG A 62 16.77 12.82 4.34
CA ARG A 62 18.20 12.56 4.32
C ARG A 62 18.83 12.86 5.68
N ARG A 63 19.07 11.77 6.40
CA ARG A 63 20.06 11.60 7.49
C ARG A 63 19.65 12.11 8.87
N ARG A 64 18.71 11.42 9.52
CA ARG A 64 18.81 11.23 10.97
C ARG A 64 19.69 10.02 11.23
N ARG A 65 21.01 10.25 11.37
CA ARG A 65 21.90 9.24 11.95
C ARG A 65 21.42 8.96 13.37
N ARG A 66 21.14 7.70 13.69
CA ARG A 66 21.06 7.23 15.09
C ARG A 66 22.28 7.77 15.84
N ARG A 67 22.08 8.42 16.98
CA ARG A 67 23.15 8.61 17.96
C ARG A 67 23.62 7.21 18.38
N PRO A 68 24.92 6.86 18.25
CA PRO A 68 25.42 5.67 18.90
C PRO A 68 25.58 5.99 20.39
N ASP A 69 25.01 5.12 21.22
CA ASP A 69 25.33 5.06 22.63
C ASP A 69 26.81 4.68 22.80
N ALA A 70 27.46 5.27 23.80
CA ALA A 70 28.90 5.18 24.00
C ALA A 70 29.26 3.83 24.64
N GLY A 71 29.63 2.85 23.82
CA GLY A 71 30.21 1.58 24.24
C GLY A 71 31.34 1.17 23.32
N LYS A 72 32.59 1.31 23.79
CA LYS A 72 33.82 0.96 23.09
C LYS A 72 33.99 -0.57 23.03
N VAL A 73 34.05 -1.15 21.83
CA VAL A 73 34.69 -2.46 21.57
C VAL A 73 35.31 -2.46 20.16
N ASP A 74 36.58 -2.86 20.10
CA ASP A 74 37.41 -2.95 18.90
C ASP A 74 37.02 -4.12 17.97
N GLY A 75 37.20 -3.89 16.67
CA GLY A 75 37.67 -4.92 15.73
C GLY A 75 36.63 -5.80 15.05
N GLY A 76 36.30 -5.46 13.79
CA GLY A 76 35.68 -6.39 12.83
C GLY A 76 34.56 -5.74 12.03
N ASP A 77 34.89 -5.18 10.87
CA ASP A 77 33.92 -4.85 9.82
C ASP A 77 33.45 -6.14 9.13
N PRO A 78 32.13 -6.39 9.10
CA PRO A 78 31.54 -6.88 7.88
C PRO A 78 30.47 -5.90 7.41
N GLY A 79 30.63 -5.42 6.18
CA GLY A 79 29.74 -4.47 5.54
C GLY A 79 28.26 -4.86 5.62
N GLY A 80 27.53 -4.17 6.48
CA GLY A 80 26.07 -4.16 6.53
C GLY A 80 25.54 -2.98 5.71
N GLY A 81 25.52 -3.11 4.39
CA GLY A 81 24.77 -2.20 3.54
C GLY A 81 23.29 -2.36 3.83
N GLY A 82 22.75 -1.56 4.77
CA GLY A 82 21.31 -1.43 4.98
C GLY A 82 20.66 -0.92 3.71
N GLY A 83 20.24 -1.83 2.83
CA GLY A 83 19.59 -1.52 1.57
C GLY A 83 18.33 -0.71 1.85
N LEU A 84 18.32 0.54 1.39
CA LEU A 84 17.11 1.34 1.33
C LEU A 84 16.10 0.54 0.48
N VAL A 85 14.91 0.27 1.03
CA VAL A 85 13.84 -0.34 0.26
C VAL A 85 13.53 0.61 -0.89
N GLN A 86 13.61 0.13 -2.13
CA GLN A 86 13.25 0.92 -3.29
C GLN A 86 11.74 1.17 -3.26
N THR A 87 11.32 2.43 -3.30
CA THR A 87 9.91 2.80 -3.23
C THR A 87 9.52 3.84 -4.27
N LYS A 88 8.22 4.02 -4.48
CA LYS A 88 7.65 5.15 -5.24
C LYS A 88 7.69 6.47 -4.47
N LEU A 89 8.19 6.49 -3.24
CA LEU A 89 8.29 7.71 -2.43
C LEU A 89 9.16 8.78 -3.11
N ASP A 90 10.18 8.38 -3.87
CA ASP A 90 11.09 9.29 -4.59
C ASP A 90 10.75 9.46 -6.07
N ALA A 91 9.60 8.96 -6.53
CA ALA A 91 9.18 9.11 -7.92
C ALA A 91 9.04 10.60 -8.29
N PRO A 92 9.53 11.05 -9.46
CA PRO A 92 9.40 12.43 -9.89
C PRO A 92 7.92 12.83 -9.95
N PHE A 93 7.55 13.96 -9.33
CA PHE A 93 6.16 14.39 -9.20
C PHE A 93 5.37 14.39 -10.53
N GLY A 94 6.01 14.81 -11.63
CA GLY A 94 5.40 14.81 -12.97
C GLY A 94 5.17 13.43 -13.60
N THR A 95 5.56 12.34 -12.93
CA THR A 95 5.33 10.95 -13.39
C THR A 95 4.19 10.26 -12.65
N LEU A 96 3.66 10.90 -11.60
CA LEU A 96 2.59 10.39 -10.77
C LEU A 96 1.26 11.05 -11.15
N ASP A 97 0.18 10.27 -11.14
CA ASP A 97 -1.18 10.84 -11.24
C ASP A 97 -1.62 11.53 -9.94
N ALA A 98 -2.79 12.17 -9.93
CA ALA A 98 -3.26 12.94 -8.77
C ALA A 98 -3.49 12.08 -7.50
N ASN A 99 -3.91 10.82 -7.66
CA ASN A 99 -4.12 9.92 -6.53
C ASN A 99 -2.77 9.43 -5.98
N GLU A 100 -1.85 9.06 -6.87
CA GLU A 100 -0.49 8.65 -6.51
C GLU A 100 0.28 9.80 -5.83
N GLN A 101 0.14 11.03 -6.31
CA GLN A 101 0.71 12.22 -5.68
C GLN A 101 0.18 12.41 -4.26
N LYS A 102 -1.15 12.30 -4.07
CA LYS A 102 -1.77 12.42 -2.75
C LYS A 102 -1.30 11.34 -1.79
N PHE A 103 -1.25 10.09 -2.28
CA PHE A 103 -0.77 8.94 -1.52
C PHE A 103 0.67 9.17 -1.04
N VAL A 104 1.59 9.48 -1.96
CA VAL A 104 3.00 9.72 -1.66
C VAL A 104 3.19 10.94 -0.75
N ALA A 105 2.45 12.03 -0.97
CA ALA A 105 2.52 13.22 -0.13
C ALA A 105 2.09 12.92 1.31
N THR A 106 1.04 12.12 1.49
CA THR A 106 0.56 11.76 2.83
C THR A 106 1.58 10.88 3.58
N ILE A 107 2.18 9.90 2.90
CA ILE A 107 3.27 9.10 3.49
C ILE A 107 4.46 9.98 3.88
N ARG A 108 4.82 10.99 3.06
CA ARG A 108 5.89 11.93 3.43
C ARG A 108 5.55 12.77 4.66
N GLU A 109 4.29 13.15 4.82
CA GLU A 109 3.84 14.00 5.92
C GLU A 109 3.67 13.25 7.24
N HIS A 110 3.16 12.01 7.18
CA HIS A 110 2.73 11.26 8.35
C HIS A 110 3.53 9.96 8.58
N GLY A 111 4.40 9.58 7.65
CA GLY A 111 5.14 8.32 7.67
C GLY A 111 4.37 7.11 7.13
N TRP A 112 3.03 7.22 7.00
CA TRP A 112 2.19 6.13 6.53
C TRP A 112 0.89 6.62 5.87
N PHE A 113 0.16 5.70 5.25
CA PHE A 113 -1.16 5.91 4.66
C PHE A 113 -2.05 4.69 4.87
N SER A 114 -3.37 4.90 5.06
CA SER A 114 -4.37 3.83 5.10
C SER A 114 -5.15 3.80 3.79
N THR A 115 -5.09 2.68 3.07
CA THR A 115 -5.97 2.41 1.94
C THR A 115 -7.23 1.70 2.42
N HIS A 116 -8.38 2.06 1.88
CA HIS A 116 -9.66 1.41 2.20
C HIS A 116 -10.37 0.91 0.95
N ILE A 117 -10.74 -0.37 0.98
CA ILE A 117 -11.53 -1.08 -0.02
C ILE A 117 -12.91 -1.33 0.59
N LEU A 118 -13.95 -0.92 -0.14
CA LEU A 118 -15.34 -1.11 0.29
C LEU A 118 -15.75 -2.57 0.10
N GLU A 119 -16.77 -2.98 0.87
CA GLU A 119 -17.46 -4.25 0.64
C GLU A 119 -18.02 -4.32 -0.79
N GLU A 120 -17.91 -5.48 -1.42
CA GLU A 120 -18.38 -5.73 -2.79
C GLU A 120 -18.78 -7.21 -2.95
N ASP A 121 -19.90 -7.48 -3.62
CA ASP A 121 -20.35 -8.84 -3.98
C ASP A 121 -20.34 -9.87 -2.83
N GLY A 122 -20.67 -9.43 -1.61
CA GLY A 122 -20.67 -10.27 -0.41
C GLY A 122 -19.29 -10.51 0.22
N LEU A 123 -18.24 -9.87 -0.31
CA LEU A 123 -16.92 -9.86 0.30
C LEU A 123 -16.80 -8.72 1.31
N PRO A 124 -16.17 -8.97 2.48
CA PRO A 124 -15.99 -7.95 3.50
C PRO A 124 -15.08 -6.82 3.01
N GLY A 125 -15.47 -5.59 3.32
CA GLY A 125 -14.58 -4.43 3.14
C GLY A 125 -13.36 -4.52 4.06
N PHE A 126 -12.24 -3.96 3.61
CA PHE A 126 -10.99 -4.02 4.35
C PHE A 126 -10.15 -2.76 4.19
N SER A 127 -9.12 -2.67 5.02
CA SER A 127 -8.12 -1.62 4.95
C SER A 127 -6.76 -2.16 5.23
N PHE A 128 -5.75 -1.51 4.65
CA PHE A 128 -4.38 -1.83 4.91
C PHE A 128 -3.50 -0.59 4.98
N THR A 129 -2.41 -0.68 5.73
CA THR A 129 -1.41 0.37 5.85
C THR A 129 -0.39 0.30 4.72
N THR A 130 0.22 1.43 4.40
CA THR A 130 1.47 1.50 3.64
C THR A 130 2.37 2.51 4.32
N GLY A 131 3.59 2.11 4.70
CA GLY A 131 4.59 2.98 5.29
C GLY A 131 5.15 2.47 6.63
N PHE A 132 4.46 1.56 7.32
CA PHE A 132 4.95 0.98 8.58
C PHE A 132 6.29 0.26 8.38
N TRP A 133 6.47 -0.38 7.21
CA TRP A 133 7.69 -1.07 6.88
C TRP A 133 8.85 -0.14 6.48
N LEU A 134 8.55 1.09 6.08
CA LEU A 134 9.52 1.98 5.43
C LEU A 134 10.66 2.36 6.37
N GLU A 135 10.34 2.97 7.52
CA GLU A 135 11.33 3.45 8.48
C GLU A 135 11.36 2.59 9.75
N GLN A 136 10.18 2.17 10.23
CA GLN A 136 10.02 1.47 11.50
C GLN A 136 10.30 -0.02 11.39
N ARG A 137 10.38 -0.55 10.15
CA ARG A 137 10.57 -1.98 9.87
C ARG A 137 9.54 -2.87 10.57
N PHE A 138 8.34 -2.33 10.80
CA PHE A 138 7.22 -3.10 11.28
C PHE A 138 6.36 -3.56 10.08
N PRO A 139 5.80 -4.79 10.08
CA PRO A 139 4.94 -5.23 8.99
C PRO A 139 3.75 -4.30 8.72
N GLU A 140 3.33 -4.21 7.47
CA GLU A 140 2.07 -3.54 7.14
C GLU A 140 0.90 -4.28 7.80
N ILE A 141 -0.16 -3.57 8.17
CA ILE A 141 -1.35 -4.16 8.79
C ILE A 141 -2.49 -4.19 7.79
N ILE A 142 -3.20 -5.31 7.69
CA ILE A 142 -4.51 -5.41 7.04
C ILE A 142 -5.58 -5.79 8.07
N LEU A 143 -6.77 -5.21 7.98
CA LEU A 143 -7.91 -5.54 8.84
C LEU A 143 -9.23 -5.46 8.07
N PHE A 144 -10.17 -6.31 8.46
CA PHE A 144 -11.45 -6.49 7.78
C PHE A 144 -12.61 -6.05 8.66
N SER A 145 -13.64 -5.49 8.01
CA SER A 145 -14.97 -5.28 8.60
C SER A 145 -15.00 -4.41 9.86
N ILE A 146 -14.00 -3.54 10.05
CA ILE A 146 -13.99 -2.54 11.13
C ILE A 146 -14.62 -1.22 10.63
N PRO A 147 -15.58 -0.64 11.38
CA PRO A 147 -16.18 0.65 11.04
C PRO A 147 -15.14 1.75 10.82
N ARG A 148 -15.43 2.68 9.91
CA ARG A 148 -14.49 3.73 9.48
C ARG A 148 -13.90 4.53 10.65
N HIS A 149 -14.73 4.85 11.64
CA HIS A 149 -14.31 5.62 12.82
C HIS A 149 -13.22 4.86 13.59
N ASP A 150 -13.54 3.65 14.03
CA ASP A 150 -12.68 2.84 14.89
C ASP A 150 -11.40 2.42 14.17
N ARG A 151 -11.51 2.05 12.89
CA ARG A 151 -10.35 1.66 12.08
C ARG A 151 -9.26 2.73 12.10
N HIS A 152 -9.63 3.99 11.93
CA HIS A 152 -8.64 5.06 11.83
C HIS A 152 -7.90 5.25 13.15
N GLU A 153 -8.61 5.20 14.27
CA GLU A 153 -8.03 5.27 15.61
C GLU A 153 -7.13 4.07 15.90
N ILE A 154 -7.61 2.84 15.63
CA ILE A 154 -6.85 1.60 15.80
C ILE A 154 -5.49 1.66 15.07
N LEU A 155 -5.49 2.07 13.80
CA LEU A 155 -4.27 2.12 13.01
C LEU A 155 -3.31 3.22 13.48
N TRP A 156 -3.83 4.36 13.96
CA TRP A 156 -3.00 5.41 14.56
C TRP A 156 -2.42 4.99 15.90
N ASP A 157 -3.19 4.29 16.73
CA ASP A 157 -2.74 3.76 18.02
C ASP A 157 -1.58 2.79 17.79
N LEU A 158 -1.78 1.81 16.92
CA LEU A 158 -0.72 0.88 16.51
C LEU A 158 0.52 1.62 15.97
N TYR A 159 0.34 2.65 15.14
CA TYR A 159 1.48 3.41 14.62
C TYR A 159 2.24 4.15 15.73
N ARG A 160 1.54 4.71 16.72
CA ARG A 160 2.16 5.38 17.86
C ARG A 160 2.93 4.41 18.74
N ASP A 161 2.35 3.25 19.04
CA ASP A 161 3.02 2.18 19.80
C ASP A 161 4.31 1.74 19.08
N ILE A 162 4.25 1.59 17.74
CA ILE A 162 5.43 1.27 16.93
C ILE A 162 6.50 2.37 17.02
N LEU A 163 6.12 3.65 16.99
CA LEU A 163 7.05 4.77 17.12
C LEU A 163 7.72 4.84 18.50
N ASP A 164 6.97 4.49 19.55
CA ASP A 164 7.45 4.48 20.93
C ASP A 164 8.30 3.21 21.23
N GLY A 165 8.27 2.22 20.33
CA GLY A 165 9.01 0.96 20.45
C GLY A 165 8.25 -0.14 21.18
N ASP A 166 6.99 0.11 21.51
CA ASP A 166 6.06 -0.82 22.16
C ASP A 166 5.43 -1.75 21.11
N LEU A 167 6.25 -2.62 20.52
CA LEU A 167 5.82 -3.48 19.42
C LEU A 167 4.80 -4.53 19.89
N PRO A 168 3.63 -4.63 19.25
CA PRO A 168 2.63 -5.61 19.62
C PRO A 168 3.12 -7.04 19.30
N PRO A 169 2.75 -8.04 20.11
CA PRO A 169 3.14 -9.42 19.87
C PRO A 169 2.46 -9.98 18.62
N ILE A 170 3.18 -10.85 17.90
CA ILE A 170 2.66 -11.57 16.74
C ILE A 170 2.18 -12.96 17.21
N GLY A 171 0.97 -13.34 16.83
CA GLY A 171 0.36 -14.64 17.11
C GLY A 171 -0.21 -14.80 18.53
N ALA A 172 -0.26 -13.74 19.32
CA ALA A 172 -0.84 -13.75 20.66
C ALA A 172 -1.84 -12.59 20.86
N PRO A 173 -2.91 -12.78 21.67
CA PRO A 173 -3.83 -11.69 22.00
C PRO A 173 -3.14 -10.54 22.74
N ALA A 174 -3.44 -9.32 22.31
CA ALA A 174 -2.97 -8.07 22.93
C ALA A 174 -4.05 -6.97 22.80
N PRO A 175 -4.03 -5.90 23.61
CA PRO A 175 -4.99 -4.80 23.50
C PRO A 175 -4.72 -3.95 22.25
N LEU A 176 -5.17 -4.42 21.09
CA LEU A 176 -4.89 -3.80 19.77
C LEU A 176 -6.08 -3.02 19.21
N LEU A 177 -7.25 -3.14 19.85
CA LEU A 177 -8.51 -2.54 19.42
C LEU A 177 -8.99 -1.58 20.53
N GLY A 178 -8.15 -0.60 20.85
CA GLY A 178 -8.27 0.19 22.08
C GLY A 178 -8.01 -0.68 23.30
N GLN A 179 -9.01 -0.88 24.15
CA GLN A 179 -8.90 -1.78 25.32
C GLN A 179 -9.29 -3.23 25.01
N HIS A 180 -9.74 -3.52 23.79
CA HIS A 180 -10.18 -4.86 23.39
C HIS A 180 -9.04 -5.67 22.76
N PRO A 181 -9.05 -7.01 22.97
CA PRO A 181 -8.00 -7.86 22.46
C PRO A 181 -8.10 -8.00 20.94
N GLY A 182 -6.95 -8.01 20.27
CA GLY A 182 -6.78 -8.41 18.88
C GLY A 182 -5.56 -9.31 18.73
N VAL A 183 -5.45 -10.01 17.61
CA VAL A 183 -4.32 -10.89 17.30
C VAL A 183 -3.77 -10.54 15.93
N LEU A 184 -2.45 -10.34 15.85
CA LEU A 184 -1.74 -10.14 14.60
C LEU A 184 -1.21 -11.47 14.07
N MET A 185 -1.56 -11.83 12.83
CA MET A 185 -1.04 -13.04 12.19
C MET A 185 -0.43 -12.76 10.81
N PRO A 186 0.64 -13.47 10.41
CA PRO A 186 1.25 -13.29 9.08
C PRO A 186 0.29 -13.53 7.92
N VAL A 187 0.29 -12.58 6.97
CA VAL A 187 -0.40 -12.73 5.69
C VAL A 187 0.49 -13.52 4.72
N ALA A 188 -0.05 -14.61 4.18
CA ALA A 188 0.59 -15.41 3.16
C ALA A 188 0.78 -14.62 1.86
N ARG A 189 1.95 -14.76 1.21
CA ARG A 189 2.30 -14.01 -0.01
C ARG A 189 1.32 -14.22 -1.17
N LYS A 190 0.71 -15.40 -1.26
CA LYS A 190 -0.33 -15.72 -2.26
C LYS A 190 -1.52 -14.74 -2.24
N ASN A 191 -1.76 -14.07 -1.11
CA ASN A 191 -2.88 -13.14 -0.93
C ASN A 191 -2.51 -11.67 -1.28
N TYR A 192 -1.24 -11.36 -1.55
CA TYR A 192 -0.79 -9.97 -1.74
C TYR A 192 -1.37 -9.36 -3.01
N ALA A 193 -1.39 -10.12 -4.10
CA ALA A 193 -1.87 -9.65 -5.40
C ALA A 193 -3.33 -9.18 -5.37
N GLU A 194 -4.16 -9.85 -4.58
CA GLU A 194 -5.59 -9.59 -4.46
C GLU A 194 -5.90 -8.46 -3.47
N HIS A 195 -5.10 -8.29 -2.42
CA HIS A 195 -5.44 -7.39 -1.31
C HIS A 195 -4.56 -6.13 -1.25
N LEU A 196 -3.28 -6.21 -1.61
CA LEU A 196 -2.26 -5.23 -1.24
C LEU A 196 -1.71 -4.45 -2.45
N GLY A 197 -2.54 -4.22 -3.47
CA GLY A 197 -2.14 -3.58 -4.73
C GLY A 197 -1.38 -2.26 -4.58
N TRP A 198 -1.83 -1.37 -3.68
CA TRP A 198 -1.14 -0.10 -3.41
C TRP A 198 0.21 -0.29 -2.69
N CYS A 199 0.31 -1.24 -1.77
CA CYS A 199 1.60 -1.58 -1.16
C CYS A 199 2.58 -2.09 -2.20
N MET A 200 2.16 -3.03 -3.07
CA MET A 200 3.02 -3.58 -4.10
C MET A 200 3.46 -2.53 -5.12
N TRP A 201 2.55 -1.64 -5.53
CA TRP A 201 2.90 -0.50 -6.37
C TRP A 201 3.93 0.41 -5.68
N PHE A 202 3.73 0.72 -4.40
CA PHE A 202 4.59 1.61 -3.62
C PHE A 202 5.98 1.00 -3.36
N TYR A 203 6.04 -0.24 -2.90
CA TYR A 203 7.28 -0.99 -2.61
C TYR A 203 7.91 -1.63 -3.85
N GLN A 204 7.32 -1.43 -5.04
CA GLN A 204 7.80 -1.94 -6.32
C GLN A 204 7.96 -3.48 -6.37
N GLY A 205 7.13 -4.20 -5.63
CA GLY A 205 7.19 -5.65 -5.51
C GLY A 205 6.53 -6.13 -4.22
N GLU A 206 6.86 -7.34 -3.81
CA GLU A 206 6.29 -7.97 -2.61
C GLU A 206 7.27 -7.94 -1.42
N ASP A 207 8.38 -7.21 -1.51
CA ASP A 207 9.46 -7.21 -0.49
C ASP A 207 9.13 -6.37 0.76
N PHE A 208 7.96 -6.63 1.34
CA PHE A 208 7.49 -6.11 2.62
C PHE A 208 6.67 -7.19 3.36
N PRO A 209 6.76 -7.30 4.69
CA PRO A 209 5.88 -8.18 5.45
C PRO A 209 4.52 -7.53 5.71
N CYS A 210 3.49 -8.35 5.89
CA CYS A 210 2.15 -7.89 6.27
C CYS A 210 1.53 -8.84 7.30
N LEU A 211 0.82 -8.26 8.28
CA LEU A 211 0.06 -8.94 9.32
C LEU A 211 -1.42 -8.61 9.17
N GLN A 212 -2.28 -9.61 9.33
CA GLN A 212 -3.71 -9.42 9.48
C GLN A 212 -4.03 -9.24 10.96
N LEU A 213 -4.76 -8.17 11.28
CA LEU A 213 -5.32 -7.95 12.61
C LEU A 213 -6.71 -8.59 12.68
N PHE A 214 -6.81 -9.61 13.53
CA PHE A 214 -8.07 -10.29 13.86
C PHE A 214 -8.70 -9.71 15.12
N TRP A 215 -10.03 -9.67 15.12
CA TRP A 215 -10.87 -9.25 16.24
C TRP A 215 -11.81 -10.39 16.66
N PRO A 216 -12.10 -10.52 17.97
CA PRO A 216 -12.95 -11.59 18.48
C PRO A 216 -14.44 -11.25 18.43
N ASP A 217 -15.29 -12.26 18.59
CA ASP A 217 -16.72 -12.07 18.84
C ASP A 217 -17.00 -11.42 20.21
N ARG A 218 -18.29 -11.15 20.49
CA ARG A 218 -18.73 -10.54 21.76
C ARG A 218 -18.40 -11.33 23.02
N TRP A 219 -18.00 -12.60 22.88
CA TRP A 219 -17.59 -13.47 23.97
C TRP A 219 -16.06 -13.65 24.05
N GLY A 220 -15.32 -12.90 23.24
CA GLY A 220 -13.86 -12.93 23.24
C GLY A 220 -13.26 -14.08 22.42
N ARG A 221 -14.05 -14.73 21.56
CA ARG A 221 -13.56 -15.85 20.73
C ARG A 221 -13.12 -15.38 19.36
N PHE A 222 -11.93 -15.80 18.93
CA PHE A 222 -11.38 -15.50 17.62
C PHE A 222 -11.95 -16.43 16.54
N PRO A 223 -11.83 -16.07 15.24
CA PRO A 223 -12.43 -16.84 14.14
C PRO A 223 -12.09 -18.34 14.08
N TRP A 224 -10.94 -18.74 14.65
CA TRP A 224 -10.49 -20.13 14.70
C TRP A 224 -10.88 -20.88 15.96
N GLU A 225 -11.52 -20.22 16.92
CA GLU A 225 -11.90 -20.84 18.19
C GLU A 225 -13.29 -21.47 18.09
N GLU A 226 -13.44 -22.63 18.74
CA GLU A 226 -14.69 -23.38 18.72
C GLU A 226 -15.84 -22.52 19.28
N GLY A 227 -16.93 -22.48 18.50
CA GLY A 227 -18.15 -21.75 18.85
C GLY A 227 -18.11 -20.25 18.59
N CYS A 228 -17.04 -19.70 18.00
CA CYS A 228 -17.01 -18.32 17.52
C CYS A 228 -18.23 -18.01 16.65
N ASP A 229 -18.77 -16.80 16.78
CA ASP A 229 -19.93 -16.35 16.01
C ASP A 229 -19.67 -16.50 14.49
N PRO A 230 -20.49 -17.25 13.73
CA PRO A 230 -20.25 -17.50 12.30
C PRO A 230 -20.10 -16.22 11.47
N GLU A 231 -20.81 -15.15 11.83
CA GLU A 231 -20.68 -13.86 11.13
C GLU A 231 -19.26 -13.28 11.30
N VAL A 232 -18.67 -13.42 12.49
CA VAL A 232 -17.29 -12.96 12.78
C VAL A 232 -16.26 -13.75 11.99
N VAL A 233 -16.52 -15.04 11.74
CA VAL A 233 -15.69 -15.90 10.88
C VAL A 233 -15.79 -15.46 9.41
N GLU A 234 -17.01 -15.23 8.91
CA GLU A 234 -17.26 -14.81 7.52
C GLU A 234 -16.68 -13.43 7.21
N LEU A 235 -16.76 -12.49 8.17
CA LEU A 235 -16.26 -11.13 8.03
C LEU A 235 -14.72 -11.03 8.05
N GLN A 236 -14.00 -12.10 8.40
CA GLN A 236 -12.55 -12.10 8.56
C GLN A 236 -11.90 -13.27 7.80
N PRO A 237 -11.70 -13.12 6.48
CA PRO A 237 -11.06 -14.15 5.65
C PRO A 237 -9.70 -14.56 6.20
N ASN A 238 -9.37 -15.85 6.15
CA ASN A 238 -8.06 -16.34 6.56
C ASN A 238 -7.02 -16.06 5.47
N LEU A 239 -6.19 -15.04 5.68
CA LEU A 239 -5.10 -14.75 4.76
C LEU A 239 -3.78 -15.43 5.15
N THR A 240 -3.76 -16.31 6.15
CA THR A 240 -2.55 -17.02 6.58
C THR A 240 -2.24 -18.23 5.67
N ASP A 241 -1.07 -18.86 5.88
CA ASP A 241 -0.68 -20.07 5.14
C ASP A 241 -1.35 -21.35 5.67
N THR A 242 -1.94 -21.29 6.86
CA THR A 242 -2.58 -22.43 7.52
C THR A 242 -4.09 -22.23 7.61
N PRO A 243 -4.91 -23.21 7.19
CA PRO A 243 -6.35 -23.14 7.42
C PRO A 243 -6.65 -23.10 8.93
N TRP A 244 -7.83 -22.59 9.27
CA TRP A 244 -8.39 -22.77 10.60
C TRP A 244 -8.53 -24.26 10.90
N ARG A 245 -8.29 -24.67 12.15
CA ARG A 245 -8.47 -26.08 12.56
C ARG A 245 -9.94 -26.41 12.75
#